data_AF-A0A854CH15-F1
#
_entry.id   AF-A0A854CH15-F1
#
_cell.length_a   1.000
_cell.length_b   1.000
_cell.length_c   1.000
_cell.angle_alpha   90.00
_cell.angle_beta   90.00
_cell.angle_gamma   90.00
#
_symmetry.space_group_name_H-M   'P 1'
#
loop_
_entity.id
_entity.type
_entity.pdbx_description
1 polymer ?
#
loop_
_entity_poly.entity_id
_entity_poly.type
_entity_poly.pdbx_seq_one_letter_code
_entity_poly.pdbx_strand_id
1 'polypeptide(L)'
;MTLETALRPDQCRCRSHPATQLVVLQRVHSAFTPLGNGAGFKAGGYGRNGSDYPKPVPRHIVQFNPAVGNRSNGLYANHHIGGQEWISNTSIKNGRANYDMQSTLSNNVTDVSGYDHHLANNLGFGTRIEMINLGSASENDIGRNSFNLLLVVSAGDFVSLDESQLMRPRQANGDLPIITFATLAPGSALIDAGADTGEPFNGLAPDLGAIEAR
;
A
#
# COMPACT_ATOMS: atom_id res chain seq x y z
N MET A 1 40.20 20.29 21.08
CA MET A 1 38.83 20.71 21.47
C MET A 1 38.28 21.48 20.28
N THR A 2 37.24 20.90 19.65
CA THR A 2 36.31 21.48 18.65
C THR A 2 36.86 22.26 17.45
N LEU A 3 36.93 21.59 16.29
CA LEU A 3 36.69 22.25 15.00
C LEU A 3 35.30 21.80 14.51
N GLU A 4 34.35 22.73 14.50
CA GLU A 4 33.06 22.59 13.84
C GLU A 4 33.24 22.81 12.33
N THR A 5 32.87 21.81 11.53
CA THR A 5 32.78 21.91 10.08
C THR A 5 31.39 22.42 9.71
N ALA A 6 31.30 23.67 9.25
CA ALA A 6 30.11 24.19 8.60
C ALA A 6 30.06 23.69 7.14
N LEU A 7 29.09 22.82 6.83
CA LEU A 7 28.69 22.51 5.45
C LEU A 7 27.34 23.16 5.16
N ARG A 8 27.31 23.91 4.04
CA ARG A 8 26.18 24.73 3.55
C ARG A 8 25.04 23.86 2.99
N PRO A 9 23.80 24.36 2.91
CA PRO A 9 22.61 23.56 2.59
C PRO A 9 22.22 23.60 1.10
N ASP A 10 23.14 23.35 0.15
CA ASP A 10 22.83 23.50 -1.29
C ASP A 10 23.23 22.28 -2.16
N GLN A 11 22.84 21.05 -1.78
CA GLN A 11 22.86 19.88 -2.68
C GLN A 11 21.74 18.89 -2.31
N CYS A 12 20.47 19.29 -2.47
CA CYS A 12 19.37 18.32 -2.51
C CYS A 12 19.37 17.65 -3.90
N ARG A 13 20.20 16.63 -4.08
CA ARG A 13 20.07 15.65 -5.17
C ARG A 13 19.57 14.34 -4.58
N CYS A 14 18.26 14.21 -4.46
CA CYS A 14 17.62 12.92 -4.32
C CYS A 14 17.78 12.17 -5.66
N ARG A 15 18.86 11.39 -5.80
CA ARG A 15 18.92 10.28 -6.74
C ARG A 15 19.43 9.05 -6.01
N SER A 16 18.74 7.94 -6.29
CA SER A 16 19.00 6.56 -5.91
C SER A 16 19.03 6.27 -4.40
N HIS A 17 17.85 6.05 -3.81
CA HIS A 17 17.68 5.01 -2.79
C HIS A 17 16.48 4.16 -3.23
N PRO A 18 16.61 2.83 -3.36
CA PRO A 18 15.45 1.99 -3.62
C PRO A 18 14.46 2.16 -2.47
N ALA A 19 13.19 2.38 -2.80
CA ALA A 19 12.10 2.50 -1.84
C ALA A 19 12.22 1.40 -0.78
N THR A 20 12.39 1.80 0.48
CA THR A 20 12.41 0.85 1.59
C THR A 20 11.00 0.30 1.77
N GLN A 21 10.72 -0.82 1.10
CA GLN A 21 9.47 -1.56 1.20
C GLN A 21 9.28 -2.03 2.66
N LEU A 22 8.31 -1.45 3.37
CA LEU A 22 8.05 -1.80 4.76
C LEU A 22 7.01 -2.91 4.79
N VAL A 23 7.46 -4.15 4.94
CA VAL A 23 6.53 -5.27 5.15
C VAL A 23 6.07 -5.27 6.61
N VAL A 24 4.84 -4.83 6.87
CA VAL A 24 4.19 -4.98 8.19
C VAL A 24 3.50 -6.34 8.24
N LEU A 25 4.16 -7.35 8.81
CA LEU A 25 3.51 -8.60 9.19
C LEU A 25 3.08 -8.54 10.66
N GLN A 26 1.78 -8.67 10.91
CA GLN A 26 1.30 -8.98 12.25
C GLN A 26 1.68 -10.44 12.56
N ARG A 27 2.35 -10.67 13.69
CA ARG A 27 2.80 -12.01 14.13
C ARG A 27 1.67 -13.03 14.01
N VAL A 28 1.92 -14.10 13.25
CA VAL A 28 1.06 -15.29 13.21
C VAL A 28 1.30 -16.06 14.51
N HIS A 29 0.53 -15.77 15.55
CA HIS A 29 0.40 -16.68 16.69
C HIS A 29 -0.57 -17.78 16.28
N SER A 30 -0.21 -19.04 16.52
CA SER A 30 -0.94 -20.25 16.11
C SER A 30 -2.37 -20.38 16.67
N ALA A 31 -2.76 -19.47 17.56
CA ALA A 31 -4.14 -19.17 17.89
C ALA A 31 -4.41 -17.73 17.45
N PHE A 32 -5.32 -17.51 16.49
CA PHE A 32 -5.82 -16.20 16.05
C PHE A 32 -6.61 -15.47 17.17
N THR A 33 -6.06 -15.38 18.37
CA THR A 33 -6.62 -14.62 19.47
C THR A 33 -6.56 -13.13 19.09
N PRO A 34 -7.70 -12.42 18.95
CA PRO A 34 -7.68 -11.03 18.55
C PRO A 34 -7.04 -10.16 19.64
N LEU A 35 -5.87 -9.57 19.36
CA LEU A 35 -5.17 -8.68 20.28
C LEU A 35 -5.38 -7.19 19.97
N GLY A 36 -6.02 -6.86 18.84
CA GLY A 36 -6.22 -5.47 18.40
C GLY A 36 -7.02 -5.38 17.10
N ASN A 37 -7.09 -4.16 16.53
CA ASN A 37 -7.88 -3.89 15.32
C ASN A 37 -7.48 -4.79 14.14
N GLY A 38 -6.18 -5.01 13.92
CA GLY A 38 -5.69 -5.99 12.95
C GLY A 38 -5.73 -5.51 11.50
N ALA A 39 -5.58 -4.20 11.26
CA ALA A 39 -5.29 -3.66 9.93
C ALA A 39 -3.77 -3.72 9.65
N GLY A 40 -3.37 -3.93 8.40
CA GLY A 40 -1.96 -3.92 7.99
C GLY A 40 -1.40 -2.49 8.01
N PHE A 41 -1.88 -1.66 7.09
CA PHE A 41 -1.52 -0.24 7.00
C PHE A 41 -2.71 0.62 7.38
N LYS A 42 -2.62 1.27 8.53
CA LYS A 42 -3.53 2.32 8.98
C LYS A 42 -2.87 3.67 8.67
N ALA A 43 -3.21 4.26 7.53
CA ALA A 43 -2.42 5.32 6.92
C ALA A 43 -2.92 6.74 7.21
N GLY A 44 -3.83 6.91 8.17
CA GLY A 44 -4.37 8.22 8.51
C GLY A 44 -5.30 8.19 9.73
N GLY A 45 -6.24 9.14 9.74
CA GLY A 45 -7.23 9.31 10.80
C GLY A 45 -6.84 10.24 11.95
N TYR A 46 -7.84 10.94 12.47
CA TYR A 46 -7.72 11.84 13.64
C TYR A 46 -8.67 11.43 14.77
N GLY A 47 -8.99 10.13 14.83
CA GLY A 47 -9.80 9.55 15.91
C GLY A 47 -11.31 9.66 15.72
N ARG A 48 -11.82 10.40 14.72
CA ARG A 48 -13.26 10.48 14.40
C ARG A 48 -14.10 10.86 15.64
N ASN A 49 -13.64 11.86 16.37
CA ASN A 49 -14.18 12.28 17.67
C ASN A 49 -14.40 13.79 17.80
N GLY A 50 -14.32 14.54 16.69
CA GLY A 50 -14.47 16.00 16.67
C GLY A 50 -13.27 16.78 17.19
N SER A 51 -12.17 16.11 17.56
CA SER A 51 -10.96 16.78 18.02
C SER A 51 -10.29 17.55 16.89
N ASP A 52 -9.50 18.56 17.26
CA ASP A 52 -8.65 19.30 16.34
C ASP A 52 -7.63 18.38 15.64
N TYR A 53 -7.28 18.76 14.42
CA TYR A 53 -6.31 18.09 13.57
C TYR A 53 -5.49 19.12 12.77
N PRO A 54 -4.31 18.75 12.23
CA PRO A 54 -3.47 19.68 11.50
C PRO A 54 -4.14 20.29 10.27
N LYS A 55 -3.85 21.57 10.02
CA LYS A 55 -4.30 22.32 8.83
C LYS A 55 -3.08 23.00 8.19
N PRO A 56 -2.74 22.73 6.91
CA PRO A 56 -3.41 21.77 6.02
C PRO A 56 -3.28 20.33 6.52
N VAL A 57 -4.21 19.47 6.12
CA VAL A 57 -4.16 18.03 6.43
C VAL A 57 -2.99 17.40 5.66
N PRO A 58 -2.07 16.67 6.33
CA PRO A 58 -1.05 15.88 5.65
C PRO A 58 -1.64 14.87 4.68
N ARG A 59 -1.02 14.74 3.51
CA ARG A 59 -1.37 13.74 2.50
C ARG A 59 -0.36 12.59 2.57
N HIS A 60 -0.77 11.49 3.19
CA HIS A 60 0.12 10.34 3.39
C HIS A 60 0.31 9.56 2.09
N ILE A 61 1.52 8.99 1.91
CA ILE A 61 1.88 8.16 0.77
C ILE A 61 2.16 6.75 1.26
N VAL A 62 1.44 5.79 0.72
CA VAL A 62 1.69 4.35 0.90
C VAL A 62 1.98 3.77 -0.47
N GLN A 63 3.22 3.40 -0.71
CA GLN A 63 3.64 2.89 -2.01
C GLN A 63 4.60 1.72 -1.94
N PHE A 64 4.48 0.79 -2.90
CA PHE A 64 5.32 -0.40 -3.01
C PHE A 64 5.26 -1.31 -1.79
N ASN A 65 4.12 -1.45 -1.10
CA ASN A 65 4.02 -2.30 0.10
C ASN A 65 3.14 -3.54 -0.11
N PRO A 66 3.56 -4.72 0.38
CA PRO A 66 2.68 -5.87 0.54
C PRO A 66 1.90 -5.81 1.88
N ALA A 67 0.59 -6.02 1.83
CA ALA A 67 -0.29 -6.16 3.00
C ALA A 67 -0.98 -7.54 2.98
N VAL A 68 -0.52 -8.46 3.82
CA VAL A 68 -0.86 -9.90 3.68
C VAL A 68 -1.45 -10.47 4.97
N GLY A 69 -2.59 -11.15 4.85
CA GLY A 69 -3.14 -11.98 5.93
C GLY A 69 -3.55 -11.22 7.20
N ASN A 70 -3.77 -9.91 7.13
CA ASN A 70 -4.19 -9.12 8.28
C ASN A 70 -5.61 -9.53 8.69
N ARG A 71 -5.90 -9.55 10.00
CA ARG A 71 -7.21 -9.98 10.54
C ARG A 71 -8.39 -9.16 9.98
N SER A 72 -8.17 -7.87 9.74
CA SER A 72 -9.18 -6.93 9.25
C SER A 72 -8.80 -6.43 7.85
N ASN A 73 -8.43 -5.15 7.73
CA ASN A 73 -8.13 -4.53 6.44
C ASN A 73 -6.65 -4.69 6.07
N GLY A 74 -6.33 -4.81 4.79
CA GLY A 74 -4.95 -4.71 4.29
C GLY A 74 -4.45 -3.27 4.37
N LEU A 75 -4.93 -2.43 3.46
CA LEU A 75 -4.66 -1.00 3.39
C LEU A 75 -5.91 -0.22 3.78
N TYR A 76 -5.77 0.69 4.75
CA TYR A 76 -6.89 1.38 5.38
C TYR A 76 -6.64 2.89 5.54
N ALA A 77 -7.49 3.70 4.90
CA ALA A 77 -7.47 5.16 5.03
C ALA A 77 -7.77 5.63 6.46
N ASN A 78 -8.53 4.84 7.23
CA ASN A 78 -8.76 5.02 8.65
C ASN A 78 -9.39 6.35 9.03
N HIS A 79 -10.55 6.68 8.46
CA HIS A 79 -11.30 7.87 8.87
C HIS A 79 -10.48 9.15 8.67
N HIS A 80 -9.59 9.15 7.67
CA HIS A 80 -8.80 10.33 7.38
C HIS A 80 -9.69 11.42 6.80
N ILE A 81 -9.24 12.66 7.00
CA ILE A 81 -9.90 13.84 6.45
C ILE A 81 -9.05 14.26 5.26
N GLY A 82 -9.62 14.32 4.06
CA GLY A 82 -8.87 14.54 2.83
C GLY A 82 -8.21 13.27 2.29
N GLY A 83 -7.42 13.47 1.23
CA GLY A 83 -6.90 12.37 0.44
C GLY A 83 -5.56 11.80 0.88
N GLN A 84 -5.21 10.67 0.27
CA GLN A 84 -3.98 9.90 0.50
C GLN A 84 -3.53 9.32 -0.86
N GLU A 85 -2.25 9.01 -0.99
CA GLU A 85 -1.65 8.40 -2.16
C GLU A 85 -1.44 6.90 -1.93
N TRP A 86 -2.03 6.07 -2.78
CA TRP A 86 -1.93 4.62 -2.74
C TRP A 86 -1.38 4.13 -4.07
N ILE A 87 -0.08 3.86 -4.13
CA ILE A 87 0.62 3.62 -5.39
C ILE A 87 1.32 2.26 -5.37
N SER A 88 1.02 1.39 -6.34
CA SER A 88 1.76 0.13 -6.52
C SER A 88 1.81 -0.71 -5.24
N ASN A 89 0.70 -0.87 -4.50
CA ASN A 89 0.65 -1.77 -3.35
C ASN A 89 0.08 -3.13 -3.76
N THR A 90 0.44 -4.19 -3.04
CA THR A 90 -0.15 -5.52 -3.21
C THR A 90 -0.82 -5.95 -1.91
N SER A 91 -2.12 -6.24 -1.94
CA SER A 91 -2.90 -6.63 -0.77
C SER A 91 -3.49 -8.02 -0.97
N ILE A 92 -3.19 -8.97 -0.08
CA ILE A 92 -3.53 -10.38 -0.27
C ILE A 92 -4.17 -10.99 0.98
N LYS A 93 -5.32 -11.65 0.82
CA LYS A 93 -5.99 -12.48 1.85
C LYS A 93 -6.24 -11.77 3.19
N ASN A 94 -6.52 -10.47 3.18
CA ASN A 94 -6.91 -9.76 4.40
C ASN A 94 -8.35 -10.13 4.80
N GLY A 95 -8.61 -10.28 6.09
CA GLY A 95 -9.83 -10.93 6.60
C GLY A 95 -11.14 -10.17 6.37
N ARG A 96 -11.09 -8.84 6.25
CA ARG A 96 -12.26 -8.00 5.91
C ARG A 96 -12.20 -7.47 4.48
N ALA A 97 -11.18 -6.66 4.17
CA ALA A 97 -11.00 -6.09 2.85
C ALA A 97 -9.52 -5.87 2.53
N ASN A 98 -9.15 -5.93 1.26
CA ASN A 98 -7.78 -5.64 0.83
C ASN A 98 -7.50 -4.12 0.86
N TYR A 99 -8.49 -3.33 0.44
CA TYR A 99 -8.46 -1.87 0.45
C TYR A 99 -9.75 -1.33 1.07
N ASP A 100 -9.63 -0.46 2.06
CA ASP A 100 -10.74 0.25 2.68
C ASP A 100 -10.44 1.74 2.72
N MET A 101 -11.22 2.52 1.98
CA MET A 101 -10.98 3.96 1.80
C MET A 101 -11.87 4.82 2.70
N GLN A 102 -12.45 4.25 3.76
CA GLN A 102 -13.32 5.00 4.67
C GLN A 102 -12.62 6.25 5.21
N SER A 103 -13.29 7.38 5.00
CA SER A 103 -12.83 8.71 5.38
C SER A 103 -13.86 9.41 6.26
N THR A 104 -13.54 10.60 6.73
CA THR A 104 -14.40 11.42 7.58
C THR A 104 -14.43 12.85 7.05
N LEU A 105 -15.57 13.54 7.18
CA LEU A 105 -15.68 14.96 6.84
C LEU A 105 -14.79 15.83 7.74
N SER A 106 -14.60 17.08 7.36
CA SER A 106 -13.78 18.06 8.08
C SER A 106 -14.23 18.35 9.53
N ASN A 107 -15.43 17.91 9.91
CA ASN A 107 -15.90 17.93 11.30
C ASN A 107 -15.26 16.84 12.18
N ASN A 108 -14.42 15.96 11.62
CA ASN A 108 -13.79 14.83 12.31
C ASN A 108 -14.79 13.93 13.07
N VAL A 109 -16.03 13.78 12.57
CA VAL A 109 -17.06 12.94 13.21
C VAL A 109 -17.83 12.10 12.18
N THR A 110 -18.18 12.69 11.05
CA THR A 110 -19.07 12.06 10.07
C THR A 110 -18.28 11.23 9.07
N ASP A 111 -18.39 9.90 9.16
CA ASP A 111 -17.81 9.02 8.15
C ASP A 111 -18.50 9.17 6.80
N VAL A 112 -17.69 9.08 5.76
CA VAL A 112 -18.09 9.09 4.35
C VAL A 112 -17.23 8.10 3.59
N SER A 113 -17.62 7.79 2.36
CA SER A 113 -16.72 7.14 1.41
C SER A 113 -15.48 8.03 1.19
N GLY A 114 -14.36 7.40 0.89
CA GLY A 114 -13.08 8.04 0.60
C GLY A 114 -13.19 9.08 -0.49
N TYR A 115 -12.51 10.20 -0.28
CA TYR A 115 -12.48 11.34 -1.18
C TYR A 115 -11.06 11.92 -1.21
N ASP A 116 -10.77 12.66 -2.27
CA ASP A 116 -9.47 13.23 -2.64
C ASP A 116 -8.34 12.20 -2.75
N HIS A 117 -8.57 10.88 -2.69
CA HIS A 117 -7.50 9.90 -2.80
C HIS A 117 -6.96 9.82 -4.23
N HIS A 118 -5.68 9.46 -4.35
CA HIS A 118 -5.11 8.98 -5.61
C HIS A 118 -4.75 7.50 -5.45
N LEU A 119 -5.27 6.66 -6.33
CA LEU A 119 -5.05 5.21 -6.33
C LEU A 119 -4.54 4.78 -7.71
N ALA A 120 -3.29 4.34 -7.78
CA ALA A 120 -2.68 3.85 -9.01
C ALA A 120 -1.88 2.57 -8.80
N ASN A 121 -1.93 1.69 -9.79
CA ASN A 121 -1.18 0.44 -9.90
C ASN A 121 -1.35 -0.54 -8.75
N ASN A 122 -2.42 -0.43 -7.94
CA ASN A 122 -2.61 -1.34 -6.81
C ASN A 122 -3.15 -2.70 -7.27
N LEU A 123 -2.66 -3.76 -6.63
CA LEU A 123 -3.07 -5.14 -6.82
C LEU A 123 -3.75 -5.68 -5.57
N GLY A 124 -4.91 -6.30 -5.75
CA GLY A 124 -5.66 -7.02 -4.72
C GLY A 124 -5.92 -8.46 -5.14
N PHE A 125 -5.78 -9.40 -4.20
CA PHE A 125 -6.11 -10.81 -4.43
C PHE A 125 -6.56 -11.55 -3.15
N GLY A 126 -7.40 -12.58 -3.33
CA GLY A 126 -7.63 -13.63 -2.34
C GLY A 126 -8.39 -13.20 -1.08
N THR A 127 -9.07 -12.05 -1.11
CA THR A 127 -10.01 -11.64 -0.04
C THR A 127 -11.46 -11.73 -0.53
N ARG A 128 -12.41 -11.62 0.40
CA ARG A 128 -13.83 -11.53 0.06
C ARG A 128 -14.22 -10.17 -0.51
N ILE A 129 -13.55 -9.09 -0.10
CA ILE A 129 -13.85 -7.72 -0.52
C ILE A 129 -12.55 -7.04 -0.96
N GLU A 130 -12.35 -6.85 -2.26
CA GLU A 130 -11.12 -6.23 -2.75
C GLU A 130 -11.04 -4.75 -2.35
N MET A 131 -12.09 -3.97 -2.62
CA MET A 131 -12.20 -2.55 -2.31
C MET A 131 -13.52 -2.23 -1.62
N ILE A 132 -13.51 -1.39 -0.60
CA ILE A 132 -14.72 -0.87 0.08
C ILE A 132 -14.56 0.60 0.48
N ASN A 133 -15.69 1.29 0.62
CA ASN A 133 -15.79 2.68 1.08
C ASN A 133 -14.96 3.67 0.25
N LEU A 134 -14.75 3.41 -1.04
CA LEU A 134 -14.18 4.39 -1.96
C LEU A 134 -15.32 5.19 -2.60
N GLY A 135 -15.18 6.51 -2.63
CA GLY A 135 -16.12 7.41 -3.30
C GLY A 135 -16.05 7.29 -4.82
N SER A 136 -16.76 8.18 -5.50
CA SER A 136 -16.80 8.19 -6.96
C SER A 136 -15.48 8.65 -7.58
N ALA A 137 -15.29 8.40 -8.88
CA ALA A 137 -14.17 8.92 -9.65
C ALA A 137 -14.22 10.45 -9.87
N SER A 138 -15.34 11.12 -9.55
CA SER A 138 -15.38 12.59 -9.50
C SER A 138 -14.84 13.16 -8.18
N GLU A 139 -14.72 12.32 -7.15
CA GLU A 139 -14.22 12.70 -5.83
C GLU A 139 -12.79 12.18 -5.59
N ASN A 140 -12.26 11.33 -6.47
CA ASN A 140 -10.97 10.67 -6.31
C ASN A 140 -10.28 10.55 -7.67
N ASP A 141 -8.95 10.57 -7.67
CA ASP A 141 -8.13 10.23 -8.83
C ASP A 141 -7.88 8.72 -8.84
N ILE A 142 -8.67 7.99 -9.63
CA ILE A 142 -8.61 6.53 -9.68
C ILE A 142 -7.94 6.12 -10.99
N GLY A 143 -6.64 5.83 -10.90
CA GLY A 143 -5.82 5.28 -11.97
C GLY A 143 -6.07 3.80 -12.22
N ARG A 144 -5.05 3.10 -12.72
CA ARG A 144 -5.14 1.68 -13.13
C ARG A 144 -4.93 0.77 -11.93
N ASN A 145 -5.94 0.01 -11.49
CA ASN A 145 -5.84 -0.89 -10.35
C ASN A 145 -6.47 -2.25 -10.71
N SER A 146 -6.06 -3.34 -10.08
CA SER A 146 -6.59 -4.66 -10.41
C SER A 146 -8.12 -4.77 -10.23
N PHE A 147 -8.69 -3.97 -9.32
CA PHE A 147 -10.11 -3.96 -8.98
C PHE A 147 -10.97 -2.98 -9.81
N ASN A 148 -10.39 -2.20 -10.73
CA ASN A 148 -11.15 -1.37 -11.67
C ASN A 148 -10.83 -1.64 -13.15
N LEU A 149 -9.81 -2.45 -13.43
CA LEU A 149 -9.53 -2.96 -14.77
C LEU A 149 -10.38 -4.21 -15.06
N LEU A 150 -10.64 -4.46 -16.34
CA LEU A 150 -11.28 -5.69 -16.81
C LEU A 150 -10.28 -6.86 -16.85
N LEU A 151 -9.61 -7.11 -15.72
CA LEU A 151 -8.65 -8.20 -15.53
C LEU A 151 -9.20 -9.17 -14.48
N VAL A 152 -8.95 -10.46 -14.68
CA VAL A 152 -9.26 -11.48 -13.67
C VAL A 152 -7.96 -11.92 -13.05
N VAL A 153 -7.72 -11.52 -11.80
CA VAL A 153 -6.55 -11.96 -11.04
C VAL A 153 -6.77 -13.39 -10.56
N SER A 154 -5.78 -14.25 -10.77
CA SER A 154 -5.79 -15.65 -10.39
C SER A 154 -4.54 -16.02 -9.60
N ALA A 155 -4.55 -17.20 -8.98
CA ALA A 155 -3.34 -17.71 -8.33
C ALA A 155 -2.19 -17.97 -9.33
N GLY A 156 -2.51 -18.21 -10.61
CA GLY A 156 -1.53 -18.44 -11.67
C GLY A 156 -0.78 -17.19 -12.11
N ASP A 157 -1.26 -16.00 -11.72
CA ASP A 157 -0.57 -14.73 -11.98
C ASP A 157 0.63 -14.49 -11.06
N PHE A 158 0.85 -15.35 -10.07
CA PHE A 158 1.94 -15.20 -9.10
C PHE A 158 2.93 -16.36 -9.20
N VAL A 159 4.23 -16.06 -9.14
CA VAL A 159 5.29 -17.08 -9.04
C VAL A 159 5.13 -17.90 -7.75
N SER A 160 4.78 -17.24 -6.64
CA SER A 160 4.49 -17.89 -5.37
C SER A 160 3.48 -17.12 -4.54
N LEU A 161 2.68 -17.85 -3.78
CA LEU A 161 1.81 -17.34 -2.71
C LEU A 161 2.15 -17.97 -1.35
N ASP A 162 3.37 -18.48 -1.21
CA ASP A 162 3.90 -19.01 0.05
C ASP A 162 4.25 -17.87 1.02
N GLU A 163 3.36 -17.61 1.97
CA GLU A 163 3.49 -16.53 2.95
C GLU A 163 4.68 -16.73 3.91
N SER A 164 5.21 -17.94 4.04
CA SER A 164 6.38 -18.20 4.90
C SER A 164 7.62 -17.43 4.44
N GLN A 165 7.69 -17.08 3.16
CA GLN A 165 8.79 -16.31 2.59
C GLN A 165 8.91 -14.91 3.21
N LEU A 166 7.77 -14.32 3.62
CA LEU A 166 7.72 -12.98 4.22
C LEU A 166 8.40 -12.91 5.59
N MET A 167 8.60 -14.07 6.24
CA MET A 167 9.26 -14.20 7.54
C MET A 167 10.72 -14.64 7.43
N ARG A 168 11.26 -14.74 6.20
CA ARG A 168 12.68 -15.07 5.99
C ARG A 168 13.56 -14.00 6.64
N PRO A 169 14.75 -14.38 7.14
CA PRO A 169 15.70 -13.41 7.68
C PRO A 169 16.10 -12.40 6.61
N ARG A 170 16.32 -11.15 7.03
CA ARG A 170 16.94 -10.11 6.19
C ARG A 170 18.30 -10.58 5.68
N GLN A 171 18.73 -9.97 4.58
CA GLN A 171 20.08 -10.18 4.05
C GLN A 171 21.13 -9.64 5.02
N ALA A 172 22.38 -10.09 4.88
CA ALA A 172 23.46 -9.70 5.79
C ALA A 172 23.73 -8.18 5.83
N ASN A 173 23.36 -7.46 4.77
CA ASN A 173 23.48 -6.00 4.67
C ASN A 173 22.27 -5.24 5.24
N GLY A 174 21.24 -5.94 5.75
CA GLY A 174 20.01 -5.35 6.29
C GLY A 174 18.85 -5.25 5.29
N ASP A 175 19.10 -5.54 4.01
CA ASP A 175 18.05 -5.55 2.98
C ASP A 175 16.99 -6.61 3.27
N LEU A 176 15.80 -6.41 2.68
CA LEU A 176 14.72 -7.39 2.74
C LEU A 176 15.17 -8.74 2.16
N PRO A 177 14.59 -9.87 2.63
CA PRO A 177 14.85 -11.17 2.03
C PRO A 177 14.47 -11.18 0.54
N ILE A 178 15.22 -11.93 -0.24
CA ILE A 178 14.80 -12.26 -1.61
C ILE A 178 13.65 -13.27 -1.52
N ILE A 179 12.52 -12.90 -2.10
CA ILE A 179 11.29 -13.68 -2.10
C ILE A 179 10.70 -13.74 -3.52
N THR A 180 9.92 -14.79 -3.78
CA THR A 180 9.06 -14.91 -4.97
C THR A 180 7.58 -14.78 -4.61
N PHE A 181 7.28 -14.57 -3.32
CA PHE A 181 5.92 -14.29 -2.88
C PHE A 181 5.40 -13.02 -3.55
N ALA A 182 4.21 -13.10 -4.14
CA ALA A 182 3.51 -12.01 -4.81
C ALA A 182 4.24 -11.35 -6.00
N THR A 183 5.34 -11.93 -6.49
CA THR A 183 5.95 -11.53 -7.77
C THR A 183 5.13 -12.10 -8.92
N LEU A 184 4.92 -11.32 -9.98
CA LEU A 184 4.10 -11.76 -11.11
C LEU A 184 4.76 -12.89 -11.90
N ALA A 185 3.97 -13.89 -12.29
CA ALA A 185 4.42 -14.99 -13.12
C ALA A 185 4.61 -14.54 -14.58
N PRO A 186 5.59 -15.12 -15.31
CA PRO A 186 5.77 -14.82 -16.73
C PRO A 186 4.48 -15.04 -17.52
N GLY A 187 4.10 -14.05 -18.34
CA GLY A 187 2.88 -14.07 -19.14
C GLY A 187 1.61 -13.65 -18.39
N SER A 188 1.70 -13.25 -17.11
CA SER A 188 0.57 -12.63 -16.42
C SER A 188 0.13 -11.35 -17.13
N ALA A 189 -1.19 -11.16 -17.25
CA ALA A 189 -1.79 -9.94 -17.81
C ALA A 189 -1.68 -8.73 -16.85
N LEU A 190 -1.09 -8.92 -15.67
CA LEU A 190 -0.80 -7.86 -14.71
C LEU A 190 0.55 -7.17 -14.97
N ILE A 191 1.39 -7.78 -15.82
CA ILE A 191 2.66 -7.20 -16.29
C ILE A 191 2.36 -6.11 -17.32
N ASP A 192 3.09 -4.99 -17.28
CA ASP A 192 2.92 -3.84 -18.16
C ASP A 192 1.47 -3.27 -18.17
N ALA A 193 0.70 -3.55 -17.12
CA ALA A 193 -0.72 -3.24 -17.07
C ALA A 193 -1.06 -1.98 -16.27
N GLY A 194 -0.07 -1.34 -15.64
CA GLY A 194 -0.18 -0.10 -14.88
C GLY A 194 -0.09 1.16 -15.72
N ALA A 195 -0.04 2.32 -15.05
CA ALA A 195 0.21 3.63 -15.61
C ALA A 195 1.48 4.23 -15.00
N ASP A 196 2.22 5.02 -15.77
CA ASP A 196 3.41 5.71 -15.26
C ASP A 196 3.03 6.65 -14.11
N THR A 197 3.69 6.46 -12.97
CA THR A 197 3.53 7.24 -11.73
C THR A 197 4.81 8.01 -11.37
N GLY A 198 5.80 8.03 -12.27
CA GLY A 198 7.11 8.66 -12.08
C GLY A 198 8.16 7.77 -11.41
N GLU A 199 7.82 6.51 -11.13
CA GLU A 199 8.70 5.53 -10.49
C GLU A 199 9.31 4.56 -11.53
N PRO A 200 10.52 4.02 -11.29
CA PRO A 200 11.14 3.08 -12.23
C PRO A 200 10.33 1.79 -12.42
N PHE A 201 10.21 1.33 -13.66
CA PHE A 201 9.57 0.07 -14.04
C PHE A 201 10.38 -0.69 -15.10
N ASN A 202 10.08 -1.96 -15.27
CA ASN A 202 10.61 -2.79 -16.34
C ASN A 202 9.60 -2.88 -17.49
N GLY A 203 10.06 -3.14 -18.72
CA GLY A 203 9.16 -3.35 -19.85
C GLY A 203 8.59 -2.05 -20.44
N LEU A 204 7.32 -2.10 -20.83
CA LEU A 204 6.59 -1.04 -21.53
C LEU A 204 5.81 -0.11 -20.58
N ALA A 205 5.40 -0.60 -19.42
CA ALA A 205 4.68 0.16 -18.39
C ALA A 205 4.89 -0.49 -17.01
N PRO A 206 4.59 0.21 -15.90
CA PRO A 206 4.61 -0.42 -14.58
C PRO A 206 3.71 -1.65 -14.51
N ASP A 207 4.14 -2.63 -13.73
CA ASP A 207 3.30 -3.76 -13.34
C ASP A 207 2.25 -3.31 -12.32
N LEU A 208 1.16 -4.06 -12.22
CA LEU A 208 0.25 -3.90 -11.10
C LEU A 208 0.83 -4.56 -9.86
N GLY A 209 0.88 -3.82 -8.75
CA GLY A 209 1.32 -4.28 -7.45
C GLY A 209 2.68 -3.75 -7.02
N ALA A 210 3.18 -4.31 -5.92
CA ALA A 210 4.35 -3.82 -5.19
C ALA A 210 5.69 -4.30 -5.70
N ILE A 211 5.73 -5.26 -6.63
CA ILE A 211 6.97 -5.88 -7.09
C ILE A 211 6.91 -6.05 -8.60
N GLU A 212 7.78 -5.32 -9.30
CA GLU A 212 8.00 -5.47 -10.74
C GLU A 212 8.52 -6.88 -11.07
N ALA A 213 7.94 -7.49 -12.09
CA ALA A 213 8.48 -8.67 -12.74
C ALA A 213 9.82 -8.35 -13.42
N ARG A 214 10.62 -9.40 -13.61
CA ARG A 214 11.91 -9.33 -14.30
C ARG A 214 11.91 -10.20 -15.54
#